data_AF-A0A373NW04-F1
#
_entry.id   AF-A0A373NW04-F1
#
_cell.length_a   1.000
_cell.length_b   1.000
_cell.length_c   1.000
_cell.angle_alpha   90.00
_cell.angle_beta   90.00
_cell.angle_gamma   90.00
#
_symmetry.space_group_name_H-M   'P 1'
#
loop_
_entity.id
_entity.type
_entity.pdbx_description
1 polymer ?
#
loop_
_entity_poly.entity_id
_entity_poly.type
_entity_poly.pdbx_seq_one_letter_code
_entity_poly.pdbx_strand_id
1 'polypeptide(L)'
;MEIERKWMVNGWPEQPLPLKEEFAMRQGYISVRPTVRIREEALTGGETKYILCFKSGSGLAREEIEREIDKELFTRLEEKIIGKPLIGKLRRSYQLPDGMVLEVNHVDEGQPTEFWYAEVEYPTVEAARAWRPEAVGLAAYLNDDVTDQPGQSMGAYWEQTRK
;
A
#
# COMPACT_ATOMS: atom_id res chain seq x y z
N MET A 1 14.16 0.76 7.35
CA MET A 1 14.23 -0.04 6.12
C MET A 1 13.02 -0.94 6.16
N GLU A 2 12.06 -0.71 5.27
CA GLU A 2 10.87 -1.57 5.14
C GLU A 2 11.21 -2.74 4.20
N ILE A 3 10.71 -3.94 4.52
CA ILE A 3 10.94 -5.17 3.77
C ILE A 3 9.58 -5.82 3.53
N GLU A 4 9.09 -5.76 2.29
CA GLU A 4 7.75 -6.21 1.95
C GLU A 4 7.76 -7.08 0.70
N ARG A 5 6.84 -8.05 0.64
CA ARG A 5 6.48 -8.72 -0.61
C ARG A 5 5.08 -8.30 -1.03
N LYS A 6 4.86 -8.28 -2.34
CA LYS A 6 3.62 -7.82 -2.95
C LYS A 6 3.06 -8.87 -3.90
N TRP A 7 1.75 -9.05 -3.84
CA TRP A 7 0.99 -9.92 -4.73
C TRP A 7 -0.15 -9.17 -5.38
N MET A 8 -0.43 -9.47 -6.64
CA MET A 8 -1.73 -9.12 -7.22
C MET A 8 -2.75 -10.15 -6.76
N VAL A 9 -3.94 -9.69 -6.38
CA VAL A 9 -5.00 -10.56 -5.84
C VAL A 9 -6.34 -10.17 -6.46
N ASN A 10 -7.34 -11.02 -6.29
CA ASN A 10 -8.69 -10.78 -6.80
C ASN A 10 -9.66 -10.68 -5.61
N GLY A 11 -9.95 -9.46 -5.17
CA GLY A 11 -10.84 -9.20 -4.04
C GLY A 11 -10.22 -9.44 -2.67
N TRP A 12 -11.06 -9.48 -1.64
CA TRP A 12 -10.67 -9.75 -0.24
C TRP A 12 -10.37 -11.24 -0.02
N PRO A 13 -9.56 -11.61 0.98
CA PRO A 13 -9.33 -13.01 1.31
C PRO A 13 -10.65 -13.67 1.73
N GLU A 14 -11.02 -14.78 1.08
CA GLU A 14 -12.27 -15.50 1.37
C GLU A 14 -12.20 -16.31 2.66
N GLN A 15 -10.99 -16.74 3.05
CA GLN A 15 -10.76 -17.47 4.28
C GLN A 15 -10.93 -16.56 5.51
N PRO A 16 -11.45 -17.09 6.64
CA PRO A 16 -11.70 -16.29 7.82
C PRO A 16 -10.38 -15.89 8.51
N LEU A 17 -9.92 -14.68 8.23
CA LEU A 17 -8.79 -14.06 8.92
C LEU A 17 -9.30 -12.97 9.88
N PRO A 18 -8.76 -12.86 11.11
CA PRO A 18 -9.11 -11.78 12.01
C PRO A 18 -8.74 -10.42 11.41
N LEU A 19 -9.74 -9.56 11.19
CA LEU A 19 -9.52 -8.17 10.78
C LEU A 19 -8.96 -7.38 11.95
N LYS A 20 -7.79 -6.75 11.77
CA LYS A 20 -7.16 -5.88 12.77
C LYS A 20 -7.68 -4.45 12.66
N GLU A 21 -7.73 -3.95 11.43
CA GLU A 21 -8.03 -2.55 11.13
C GLU A 21 -8.41 -2.38 9.66
N GLU A 22 -9.14 -1.31 9.38
CA GLU A 22 -9.54 -0.89 8.04
C GLU A 22 -9.30 0.61 7.90
N PHE A 23 -8.72 1.01 6.78
CA PHE A 23 -8.45 2.41 6.45
C PHE A 23 -9.05 2.78 5.10
N ALA A 24 -9.79 3.88 5.08
CA ALA A 24 -10.03 4.62 3.85
C ALA A 24 -8.85 5.58 3.63
N MET A 25 -8.18 5.45 2.48
CA MET A 25 -6.97 6.20 2.16
C MET A 25 -7.10 6.97 0.86
N ARG A 26 -6.39 8.11 0.80
CA ARG A 26 -6.15 8.86 -0.43
C ARG A 26 -4.67 9.18 -0.54
N GLN A 27 -4.08 9.07 -1.73
CA GLN A 27 -2.66 9.37 -1.91
C GLN A 27 -2.36 10.07 -3.23
N GLY A 28 -1.36 10.95 -3.19
CA GLY A 28 -0.91 11.74 -4.34
C GLY A 28 0.60 11.89 -4.38
N TYR A 29 1.14 12.03 -5.58
CA TYR A 29 2.58 12.14 -5.80
C TYR A 29 2.95 13.53 -6.29
N ILE A 30 3.84 14.20 -5.55
CA ILE A 30 4.53 15.42 -5.99
C ILE A 30 5.66 15.03 -6.95
N SER A 31 6.36 13.93 -6.65
CA SER A 31 7.34 13.30 -7.53
C SER A 31 7.29 11.79 -7.33
N VAL A 32 7.56 11.03 -8.38
CA VAL A 32 7.69 9.56 -8.32
C VAL A 32 9.15 9.12 -8.24
N ARG A 33 10.11 9.94 -8.72
CA ARG A 33 11.55 9.63 -8.75
C ARG A 33 12.38 10.88 -8.42
N PRO A 34 12.92 11.03 -7.18
CA PRO A 34 12.60 10.21 -6.00
C PRO A 34 11.13 10.35 -5.60
N THR A 35 10.59 9.40 -4.84
CA THR A 35 9.18 9.47 -4.43
C THR A 35 9.00 10.52 -3.36
N VAL A 36 8.12 11.48 -3.62
CA VAL A 36 7.56 12.42 -2.65
C VAL A 36 6.05 12.31 -2.74
N ARG A 37 5.43 11.76 -1.70
CA ARG A 37 4.01 11.38 -1.69
C ARG A 37 3.32 11.95 -0.46
N ILE A 38 2.09 12.42 -0.63
CA ILE A 38 1.17 12.68 0.49
C ILE A 38 0.15 11.54 0.59
N ARG A 39 -0.21 11.14 1.81
CA ARG A 39 -1.20 10.09 2.09
C ARG A 39 -2.12 10.54 3.23
N GLU A 40 -3.42 10.51 2.99
CA GLU A 40 -4.44 10.61 4.03
C GLU A 40 -4.85 9.19 4.42
N GLU A 41 -4.93 8.91 5.72
CA GLU A 41 -5.30 7.62 6.29
C GLU A 41 -6.41 7.81 7.32
N ALA A 42 -7.64 7.49 6.97
CA ALA A 42 -8.79 7.54 7.87
C ALA A 42 -9.07 6.13 8.42
N LEU A 43 -8.77 5.92 9.70
CA LEU A 43 -9.06 4.66 10.40
C LEU A 43 -10.56 4.54 10.66
N THR A 44 -11.16 3.39 10.32
CA THR A 44 -12.57 3.12 10.63
C THR A 44 -12.80 3.18 12.14
N GLY A 45 -13.65 4.11 12.59
CA GLY A 45 -13.94 4.34 14.01
C GLY A 45 -12.80 5.04 14.78
N GLY A 46 -11.79 5.57 14.09
CA GLY A 46 -10.61 6.19 14.68
C GLY A 46 -10.28 7.56 14.10
N GLU A 47 -9.00 7.94 14.22
CA GLU A 47 -8.49 9.22 13.73
C GLU A 47 -8.15 9.20 12.23
N THR A 48 -8.02 10.38 11.65
CA THR A 48 -7.49 10.57 10.31
C THR A 48 -6.12 11.22 10.39
N LYS A 49 -5.10 10.57 9.81
CA LYS A 49 -3.74 11.08 9.72
C LYS A 49 -3.43 11.57 8.32
N TYR A 50 -2.54 12.56 8.24
CA TYR A 50 -2.02 13.08 6.97
C TYR A 50 -0.50 12.94 7.01
N ILE A 51 0.05 12.21 6.06
CA ILE A 51 1.44 11.78 6.06
C ILE A 51 2.13 12.35 4.82
N LEU A 52 3.29 12.97 5.01
CA LEU A 52 4.25 13.26 3.96
C LEU A 52 5.36 12.20 3.99
N CYS A 53 5.59 11.58 2.84
CA CYS A 53 6.49 10.44 2.69
C CYS A 53 7.56 10.74 1.63
N PHE A 54 8.81 10.45 1.97
CA PHE A 54 9.95 10.44 1.06
C PHE A 54 10.44 8.99 0.94
N LYS A 55 10.47 8.43 -0.27
CA LYS A 55 11.06 7.10 -0.52
C LYS A 55 12.26 7.19 -1.46
N SER A 56 13.31 6.46 -1.11
CA SER A 56 14.50 6.24 -1.93
C SER A 56 14.77 4.72 -2.07
N GLY A 57 15.36 4.33 -3.21
CA GLY A 57 15.60 2.91 -3.54
C GLY A 57 14.47 2.23 -4.33
N SER A 58 14.63 0.93 -4.60
CA SER A 58 13.71 0.12 -5.40
C SER A 58 13.74 -1.35 -4.96
N GLY A 59 12.66 -2.10 -5.20
CA GLY A 59 12.57 -3.54 -4.90
C GLY A 59 12.24 -3.85 -3.44
N LEU A 60 12.76 -4.98 -2.96
CA LEU A 60 12.48 -5.58 -1.65
C LEU A 60 12.86 -4.74 -0.41
N ALA A 61 13.86 -3.86 -0.52
CA ALA A 61 14.32 -3.04 0.60
C ALA A 61 14.41 -1.57 0.19
N ARG A 62 13.73 -0.69 0.93
CA ARG A 62 13.65 0.74 0.63
C ARG A 62 13.92 1.58 1.88
N GLU A 63 14.48 2.76 1.66
CA GLU A 63 14.53 3.81 2.68
C GLU A 63 13.26 4.64 2.56
N GLU A 64 12.55 4.77 3.67
CA GLU A 64 11.31 5.51 3.76
C GLU A 64 11.36 6.39 5.00
N ILE A 65 11.06 7.67 4.80
CA ILE A 65 10.94 8.67 5.86
C ILE A 65 9.51 9.20 5.77
N GLU A 66 8.73 8.92 6.81
CA GLU A 66 7.37 9.42 6.96
C GLU A 66 7.31 10.48 8.07
N ARG A 67 6.53 11.54 7.81
CA ARG A 67 6.23 12.58 8.79
C ARG A 67 4.75 12.91 8.75
N GLU A 68 4.11 12.86 9.91
CA GLU A 68 2.76 13.40 10.06
C GLU A 68 2.78 14.92 9.86
N ILE A 69 1.85 15.40 9.05
CA ILE A 69 1.60 16.80 8.75
C ILE A 69 0.16 17.15 9.13
N ASP A 70 -0.13 18.42 9.31
CA ASP A 70 -1.51 18.86 9.52
C ASP A 70 -2.33 18.80 8.22
N LYS A 71 -3.65 18.84 8.39
CA LYS A 71 -4.62 18.82 7.29
C LYS A 71 -4.46 20.03 6.36
N GLU A 72 -4.13 21.20 6.88
CA GLU A 72 -4.02 22.42 6.08
C GLU A 72 -2.87 22.30 5.07
N LEU A 73 -1.70 21.82 5.52
CA LEU A 73 -0.56 21.55 4.65
C LEU A 73 -0.92 20.46 3.63
N PHE A 74 -1.58 19.38 4.04
CA PHE A 74 -2.03 18.33 3.12
C PHE A 74 -2.91 18.90 2.00
N THR A 75 -3.96 19.67 2.34
CA THR A 75 -4.86 20.29 1.36
C THR A 75 -4.12 21.24 0.43
N ARG A 76 -3.16 22.04 0.95
CA ARG A 76 -2.36 22.92 0.10
C ARG A 76 -1.49 22.15 -0.89
N LEU A 77 -0.87 21.05 -0.47
CA LEU A 77 -0.08 20.19 -1.36
C LEU A 77 -0.97 19.50 -2.41
N GLU A 78 -2.13 18.98 -2.00
CA GLU A 78 -3.14 18.39 -2.90
C GLU A 78 -3.59 19.39 -3.97
N GLU A 79 -4.05 20.58 -3.56
CA GLU A 79 -4.69 21.52 -4.47
C GLU A 79 -3.70 22.36 -5.29
N LYS A 80 -2.60 22.81 -4.68
CA LYS A 80 -1.73 23.84 -5.29
C LYS A 80 -0.47 23.27 -5.93
N ILE A 81 -0.03 22.09 -5.50
CA ILE A 81 1.18 21.44 -6.03
C ILE A 81 0.82 20.26 -6.93
N ILE A 82 -0.01 19.34 -6.43
CA ILE A 82 -0.38 18.13 -7.17
C ILE A 82 -1.42 18.46 -8.24
N GLY A 83 -2.52 19.13 -7.88
CA GLY A 83 -3.53 19.62 -8.83
C GLY A 83 -4.23 18.52 -9.65
N LYS A 84 -4.20 17.27 -9.18
CA LYS A 84 -4.78 16.08 -9.84
C LYS A 84 -5.57 15.24 -8.84
N PRO A 85 -6.61 14.50 -9.28
CA PRO A 85 -7.33 13.59 -8.39
C PRO A 85 -6.41 12.56 -7.75
N LEU A 86 -6.51 12.44 -6.42
CA LEU A 86 -5.73 11.47 -5.65
C LEU A 86 -6.18 10.03 -5.96
N ILE A 87 -5.29 9.07 -5.73
CA ILE A 87 -5.62 7.64 -5.77
C ILE A 87 -6.39 7.30 -4.50
N GLY A 88 -7.62 6.79 -4.66
CA GLY A 88 -8.41 6.23 -3.56
C GLY A 88 -7.98 4.80 -3.27
N LYS A 89 -7.98 4.40 -1.99
CA LYS A 89 -7.58 3.06 -1.58
C LYS A 89 -8.31 2.65 -0.29
N LEU A 90 -9.00 1.51 -0.28
CA LEU A 90 -9.47 0.87 0.94
C LEU A 90 -8.47 -0.22 1.33
N ARG A 91 -7.87 -0.11 2.53
CA ARG A 91 -6.94 -1.12 3.07
C ARG A 91 -7.59 -1.87 4.21
N ARG A 92 -7.49 -3.20 4.20
CA ARG A 92 -7.78 -4.07 5.34
C ARG A 92 -6.54 -4.81 5.77
N SER A 93 -6.24 -4.75 7.06
CA SER A 93 -5.12 -5.48 7.66
C SER A 93 -5.64 -6.69 8.42
N TYR A 94 -5.13 -7.87 8.08
CA TYR A 94 -5.54 -9.14 8.67
C TYR A 94 -4.40 -9.77 9.47
N GLN A 95 -4.71 -10.30 10.65
CA GLN A 95 -3.74 -11.05 11.46
C GLN A 95 -3.56 -12.46 10.87
N LEU A 96 -2.33 -12.81 10.52
CA LEU A 96 -1.99 -14.15 10.07
C LEU A 96 -1.66 -15.08 11.25
N PRO A 97 -1.84 -16.42 11.10
CA PRO A 97 -1.56 -17.41 12.15
C PRO A 97 -0.12 -17.42 12.67
N ASP A 98 0.84 -16.99 11.86
CA ASP A 98 2.26 -16.93 12.18
C ASP A 98 2.69 -15.59 12.82
N GLY A 99 1.74 -14.70 13.10
CA GLY A 99 1.98 -13.39 13.70
C GLY A 99 2.19 -12.26 12.71
N MET A 100 2.41 -12.55 11.42
CA MET A 100 2.54 -11.53 10.38
C MET A 100 1.20 -10.83 10.10
N VAL A 101 1.26 -9.70 9.40
CA VAL A 101 0.07 -8.95 8.99
C VAL A 101 -0.02 -8.98 7.46
N LEU A 102 -1.20 -9.34 6.97
CA LEU A 102 -1.55 -9.24 5.56
C LEU A 102 -2.33 -7.95 5.33
N GLU A 103 -1.77 -7.04 4.55
CA GLU A 103 -2.46 -5.83 4.11
C GLU A 103 -3.05 -6.06 2.73
N VAL A 104 -4.38 -6.06 2.61
CA VAL A 104 -5.08 -6.19 1.34
C VAL A 104 -5.68 -4.84 0.97
N ASN A 105 -5.54 -4.48 -0.30
CA ASN A 105 -5.80 -3.14 -0.77
C ASN A 105 -6.69 -3.19 -2.00
N HIS A 106 -7.80 -2.46 -1.98
CA HIS A 106 -8.63 -2.18 -3.15
C HIS A 106 -8.38 -0.74 -3.59
N VAL A 107 -7.90 -0.57 -4.82
CA VAL A 107 -7.46 0.72 -5.37
C VAL A 107 -8.49 1.24 -6.35
N ASP A 108 -8.80 2.53 -6.25
CA ASP A 108 -9.67 3.28 -7.17
C ASP A 108 -11.00 2.58 -7.48
N GLU A 109 -11.67 2.07 -6.44
CA GLU A 109 -12.97 1.40 -6.54
C GLU A 109 -13.92 2.11 -7.51
N GLY A 110 -14.48 1.33 -8.44
CA GLY A 110 -15.43 1.79 -9.45
C GLY A 110 -14.80 2.51 -10.65
N GLN A 111 -13.48 2.69 -10.71
CA GLN A 111 -12.78 3.13 -11.91
C GLN A 111 -12.48 1.95 -12.85
N PRO A 112 -12.38 2.16 -14.17
CA PRO A 112 -11.95 1.11 -15.10
C PRO A 112 -10.55 0.54 -14.82
N THR A 113 -9.75 1.25 -14.03
CA THR A 113 -8.40 0.87 -13.64
C THR A 113 -8.34 0.33 -12.20
N GLU A 114 -9.48 0.06 -11.56
CA GLU A 114 -9.52 -0.51 -10.22
C GLU A 114 -8.81 -1.86 -10.16
N PHE A 115 -8.14 -2.14 -9.04
CA PHE A 115 -7.45 -3.41 -8.84
C PHE A 115 -7.23 -3.71 -7.36
N TRP A 116 -6.84 -4.95 -7.06
CA TRP A 116 -6.44 -5.37 -5.74
C TRP A 116 -5.00 -5.83 -5.70
N TYR A 117 -4.34 -5.55 -4.58
CA TYR A 117 -3.05 -6.15 -4.25
C TYR A 117 -2.97 -6.42 -2.76
N ALA A 118 -2.13 -7.39 -2.41
CA ALA A 118 -1.80 -7.72 -1.04
C ALA A 118 -0.32 -7.51 -0.77
N GLU A 119 0.01 -7.08 0.45
CA GLU A 119 1.38 -6.92 0.92
C GLU A 119 1.54 -7.60 2.29
N VAL A 120 2.73 -8.15 2.53
CA VAL A 120 3.15 -8.67 3.84
C VAL A 120 4.50 -8.04 4.15
N GLU A 121 4.63 -7.44 5.33
CA GLU A 121 5.88 -6.89 5.84
C GLU A 121 6.65 -7.93 6.66
N TYR A 122 7.97 -7.93 6.51
CA TYR A 122 8.88 -8.88 7.12
C TYR A 122 9.95 -8.18 7.95
N PRO A 123 10.41 -8.81 9.05
CA PRO A 123 11.48 -8.24 9.86
C PRO A 123 12.85 -8.29 9.17
N THR A 124 13.06 -9.24 8.25
CA THR A 124 14.32 -9.39 7.50
C THR A 124 14.08 -9.87 6.06
N VAL A 125 15.07 -9.67 5.20
CA VAL A 125 15.07 -10.15 3.81
C VAL A 125 15.03 -11.68 3.76
N GLU A 126 15.74 -12.33 4.68
CA GLU A 126 15.77 -13.79 4.81
C GLU A 126 14.38 -14.32 5.17
N ALA A 127 13.68 -13.66 6.10
CA ALA A 127 12.31 -14.01 6.47
C ALA A 127 11.36 -13.87 5.26
N ALA A 128 11.45 -12.77 4.51
CA ALA A 128 10.64 -12.56 3.31
C ALA A 128 10.84 -13.68 2.26
N ARG A 129 12.10 -14.08 2.03
CA ARG A 129 12.47 -15.12 1.06
C ARG A 129 12.10 -16.52 1.51
N ALA A 130 12.16 -16.80 2.81
CA ALA A 130 11.81 -18.10 3.38
C ALA A 130 10.30 -18.28 3.55
N TRP A 131 9.54 -17.19 3.69
CA TRP A 131 8.12 -17.24 3.94
C TRP A 131 7.32 -17.79 2.74
N ARG A 132 6.27 -18.52 3.07
CA ARG A 132 5.50 -19.35 2.14
C ARG A 132 4.01 -19.17 2.43
N PRO A 133 3.21 -18.63 1.49
CA PRO A 133 1.77 -18.44 1.70
C PRO A 133 1.02 -19.71 2.13
N GLU A 134 1.46 -20.88 1.67
CA GLU A 134 0.87 -22.17 2.05
C GLU A 134 0.94 -22.46 3.55
N ALA A 135 1.94 -21.92 4.26
CA ALA A 135 2.08 -22.11 5.71
C ALA A 135 0.93 -21.47 6.51
N VAL A 136 0.25 -20.48 5.91
CA VAL A 136 -0.91 -19.79 6.49
C VAL A 136 -2.19 -20.04 5.68
N GLY A 137 -2.19 -21.05 4.81
CA GLY A 137 -3.34 -21.43 3.99
C GLY A 137 -3.70 -20.45 2.87
N LEU A 138 -2.80 -19.53 2.49
CA LEU A 138 -3.04 -18.50 1.47
C LEU A 138 -2.46 -18.84 0.09
N ALA A 139 -2.05 -20.08 -0.16
CA ALA A 139 -1.37 -20.48 -1.40
C ALA A 139 -2.14 -20.10 -2.68
N ALA A 140 -3.47 -20.31 -2.69
CA ALA A 140 -4.30 -19.97 -3.85
C ALA A 140 -4.52 -18.45 -4.01
N TYR A 141 -4.54 -17.71 -2.90
CA TYR A 141 -4.84 -16.29 -2.88
C TYR A 141 -3.59 -15.43 -3.19
N LEU A 142 -2.43 -15.81 -2.66
CA LEU A 142 -1.14 -15.13 -2.86
C LEU A 142 -0.26 -15.88 -3.87
N ASN A 143 -0.77 -16.06 -5.10
CA ASN A 143 -0.10 -16.85 -6.14
C ASN A 143 0.62 -16.02 -7.22
N ASP A 144 0.35 -14.71 -7.31
CA ASP A 144 0.95 -13.80 -8.29
C ASP A 144 1.90 -12.82 -7.59
N ASP A 145 3.10 -13.29 -7.25
CA ASP A 145 4.14 -12.47 -6.60
C ASP A 145 4.77 -11.51 -7.62
N VAL A 146 4.59 -10.22 -7.35
CA VAL A 146 5.03 -9.12 -8.20
C VAL A 146 6.08 -8.22 -7.54
N THR A 147 6.68 -8.68 -6.44
CA THR A 147 7.57 -7.87 -5.58
C THR A 147 8.69 -7.16 -6.35
N ASP A 148 9.34 -7.86 -7.28
CA ASP A 148 10.46 -7.34 -8.08
C ASP A 148 10.06 -7.02 -9.54
N GLN A 149 8.77 -7.06 -9.87
CA GLN A 149 8.31 -6.78 -11.22
C GLN A 149 8.22 -5.26 -11.47
N PRO A 150 8.74 -4.76 -12.59
CA PRO A 150 8.66 -3.34 -12.92
C PRO A 150 7.22 -2.90 -13.16
N GLY A 151 6.88 -1.66 -12.77
CA GLY A 151 5.56 -1.08 -13.00
C GLY A 151 4.52 -1.39 -11.93
N GLN A 152 4.84 -2.20 -10.92
CA GLN A 152 3.88 -2.67 -9.90
C GLN A 152 3.81 -1.77 -8.67
N SER A 153 4.52 -0.65 -8.67
CA SER A 153 4.45 0.35 -7.60
C SER A 153 3.24 1.26 -7.77
N MET A 154 2.73 1.79 -6.66
CA MET A 154 1.66 2.80 -6.71
C MET A 154 2.09 4.09 -7.43
N GLY A 155 3.40 4.40 -7.46
CA GLY A 155 3.94 5.51 -8.24
C GLY A 155 3.89 5.27 -9.75
N ALA A 156 4.15 4.03 -10.20
CA ALA A 156 3.99 3.67 -11.61
C ALA A 156 2.51 3.72 -12.03
N TYR A 157 1.62 3.21 -11.18
CA TYR A 157 0.18 3.33 -11.38
C TYR A 157 -0.28 4.81 -11.45
N TRP A 158 0.27 5.68 -10.60
CA TRP A 158 0.05 7.13 -10.67
C TRP A 158 0.47 7.72 -12.02
N GLU A 159 1.70 7.46 -12.50
CA GLU A 159 2.18 7.95 -13.81
C GLU A 159 1.29 7.46 -14.97
N GLN A 160 0.75 6.25 -14.87
CA GLN A 160 -0.12 5.68 -15.89
C GLN A 160 -1.48 6.37 -15.95
N THR A 161 -2.08 6.64 -14.79
CA THR A 161 -3.50 7.00 -14.66
C THR A 161 -3.74 8.50 -14.44
N ARG A 162 -2.78 9.23 -13.88
CA ARG A 162 -2.88 10.66 -13.55
C ARG A 162 -1.92 11.48 -14.43
N LYS A 163 -2.08 11.33 -15.75
CA LYS A 163 -1.32 12.11 -16.76
C LYS A 163 -1.70 13.58 -16.74
#